data_AF-A0A936MDZ5-F1
#
_entry.id   AF-A0A936MDZ5-F1
#
_cell.length_a   1.000
_cell.length_b   1.000
_cell.length_c   1.000
_cell.angle_alpha   90.00
_cell.angle_beta   90.00
_cell.angle_gamma   90.00
#
_symmetry.space_group_name_H-M   'P 1'
#
loop_
_entity.id
_entity.type
_entity.pdbx_description
1 polymer ?
#
loop_
_entity_poly.entity_id
_entity_poly.type
_entity_poly.pdbx_seq_one_letter_code
_entity_poly.pdbx_strand_id
1 'polypeptide(L)'
;MKSDVLYIWLYKIAVTFAVVFTCILGYYILLHMLIKGDFDRLITKEEMKDNFITHEKEFADLVAYFDSLSPKDKGQTVWFELKDTECINFFNSNKVTLVVTGYSANVIGGENIELTSPEMDSVLKELKWTKETVAALSLKLKKTKCDLIQTLDETKYPIRIYPNQGGFLPHSYMIFDKAIPDSLISEYGKPISYTTLGKRVVVN
;
A
#
# COMPACT_ATOMS: atom_id res chain seq x y z
N MET A 1 -59.00 36.76 17.19
CA MET A 1 -59.40 35.37 17.51
C MET A 1 -59.28 34.39 16.34
N LYS A 2 -59.89 34.60 15.16
CA LYS A 2 -59.68 33.68 14.00
C LYS A 2 -58.29 33.83 13.34
N SER A 3 -57.71 35.03 13.35
CA SER A 3 -56.35 35.32 12.85
C SER A 3 -55.25 34.61 13.63
N ASP A 4 -55.40 34.54 14.95
CA ASP A 4 -54.36 34.07 15.86
C ASP A 4 -54.24 32.55 15.81
N VAL A 5 -55.38 31.86 15.62
CA VAL A 5 -55.43 30.41 15.39
C VAL A 5 -54.77 30.06 14.05
N LEU A 6 -55.05 30.81 12.98
CA LEU A 6 -54.45 30.57 11.67
C LEU A 6 -52.93 30.76 11.70
N TYR A 7 -52.44 31.78 12.40
CA TYR A 7 -51.01 32.05 12.56
C TYR A 7 -50.28 30.90 13.29
N ILE A 8 -50.87 30.38 14.37
CA ILE A 8 -50.32 29.23 15.11
C ILE A 8 -50.26 27.98 14.23
N TRP A 9 -51.28 27.74 13.40
CA TRP A 9 -51.30 26.62 12.45
C TRP A 9 -50.21 26.75 11.37
N LEU A 10 -50.07 27.93 10.76
CA LEU A 10 -49.04 28.18 9.75
C LEU A 10 -47.62 28.05 10.32
N TYR A 11 -47.40 28.55 11.54
CA TYR A 11 -46.11 28.41 12.24
C TYR A 11 -45.75 26.94 12.48
N LYS A 12 -46.68 26.12 12.97
CA LYS A 12 -46.44 24.69 13.18
C LYS A 12 -46.13 23.93 11.89
N ILE A 13 -46.82 24.27 10.80
CA ILE A 13 -46.55 23.69 9.47
C ILE A 13 -45.14 24.07 9.01
N ALA A 14 -44.77 25.35 9.12
CA ALA A 14 -43.44 25.82 8.74
C ALA A 14 -42.32 25.15 9.54
N VAL A 15 -42.48 25.01 10.86
CA VAL A 15 -41.52 24.31 11.72
C VAL A 15 -41.39 22.83 11.34
N THR A 16 -42.51 22.16 11.05
CA THR A 16 -42.50 20.75 10.64
C THR A 16 -41.76 20.58 9.31
N PHE A 17 -42.03 21.44 8.33
CA PHE A 17 -41.30 21.44 7.05
C PHE A 17 -39.80 21.69 7.23
N ALA A 18 -39.41 22.63 8.10
CA ALA A 18 -38.01 22.91 8.38
C ALA A 18 -37.29 21.70 9.00
N VAL A 19 -37.92 21.00 9.95
CA VAL A 19 -37.37 19.79 10.57
C VAL A 19 -37.22 18.67 9.54
N VAL A 20 -38.27 18.38 8.77
CA VAL A 20 -38.23 17.34 7.73
C VAL A 20 -37.17 17.65 6.68
N PHE A 21 -37.10 18.90 6.22
CA PHE A 21 -36.06 19.33 5.27
C PHE A 21 -34.66 19.14 5.84
N THR A 22 -34.44 19.48 7.11
CA THR A 22 -33.14 19.30 7.78
C THR A 22 -32.77 17.82 7.92
N CYS A 23 -33.73 16.95 8.24
CA CYS A 23 -33.51 15.50 8.28
C CYS A 23 -33.19 14.92 6.90
N ILE A 24 -33.90 15.35 5.86
CA ILE A 24 -33.64 14.91 4.48
C ILE A 24 -32.26 15.39 4.03
N LEU A 25 -31.91 16.65 4.27
CA LEU A 25 -30.60 17.20 3.93
C LEU A 25 -29.49 16.48 4.69
N GLY A 26 -29.66 16.25 6.00
CA GLY A 26 -28.73 15.47 6.82
C GLY A 26 -28.55 14.04 6.31
N TYR A 27 -29.64 13.38 5.89
CA TYR A 27 -29.60 12.07 5.25
C TYR A 27 -28.82 12.10 3.93
N TYR A 28 -29.04 13.08 3.06
CA TYR A 28 -28.28 13.21 1.81
C TYR A 28 -26.81 13.53 2.04
N ILE A 29 -26.47 14.36 3.03
CA ILE A 29 -25.09 14.63 3.42
C ILE A 29 -24.44 13.35 3.94
N LEU A 30 -25.12 12.60 4.81
CA LEU A 30 -24.62 11.33 5.33
C LEU A 30 -24.48 10.28 4.22
N LEU A 31 -25.43 10.20 3.28
CA LEU A 31 -25.34 9.34 2.11
C LEU A 31 -24.18 9.76 1.20
N HIS A 32 -23.95 11.07 1.01
CA HIS A 32 -22.78 11.56 0.31
C HIS A 32 -21.48 11.29 1.05
N MET A 33 -21.44 11.34 2.38
CA MET A 33 -20.27 10.95 3.18
C MET A 33 -20.07 9.43 3.23
N LEU A 34 -21.10 8.62 3.00
CA LEU A 34 -20.98 7.17 2.88
C LEU A 34 -20.60 6.73 1.46
N ILE A 35 -21.10 7.42 0.43
CA ILE A 35 -20.82 7.12 -0.99
C ILE A 35 -19.54 7.79 -1.48
N LYS A 36 -19.27 9.04 -1.05
CA LYS A 36 -18.01 9.74 -1.26
C LYS A 36 -17.09 9.64 -0.04
N GLY A 37 -17.43 8.80 0.93
CA GLY A 37 -16.56 8.54 2.06
C GLY A 37 -15.20 8.12 1.56
N ASP A 38 -14.17 8.62 2.24
CA ASP A 38 -12.78 8.17 2.22
C ASP A 38 -12.64 6.68 2.61
N PHE A 39 -13.51 5.79 2.10
CA PHE A 39 -13.16 4.40 1.92
C PHE A 39 -12.16 4.38 0.78
N ASP A 40 -10.89 4.28 1.15
CA ASP A 40 -9.71 4.19 0.30
C ASP A 40 -10.08 3.71 -1.10
N ARG A 41 -10.09 4.63 -2.07
CA ARG A 41 -10.39 4.28 -3.47
C ARG A 41 -9.36 3.24 -3.88
N LEU A 42 -9.79 1.98 -3.93
CA LEU A 42 -8.93 0.86 -4.29
C LEU A 42 -8.28 1.15 -5.65
N ILE A 43 -6.95 1.08 -5.69
CA ILE A 43 -6.22 1.27 -6.95
C ILE A 43 -6.64 0.18 -7.93
N THR A 44 -6.96 0.56 -9.17
CA THR A 44 -7.30 -0.41 -10.21
C THR A 44 -6.03 -1.06 -10.78
N LYS A 45 -6.18 -2.24 -11.41
CA LYS A 45 -5.06 -2.89 -12.11
C LYS A 45 -4.49 -2.01 -13.23
N GLU A 46 -5.35 -1.24 -13.89
CA GLU A 46 -4.98 -0.29 -14.94
C GLU A 46 -4.13 0.85 -14.37
N GLU A 47 -4.55 1.46 -13.26
CA GLU A 47 -3.76 2.50 -12.58
C GLU A 47 -2.40 1.97 -12.09
N MET A 48 -2.33 0.71 -11.65
CA MET A 48 -1.06 0.07 -11.31
C MET A 48 -0.15 -0.11 -12.54
N LYS A 49 -0.71 -0.56 -13.66
CA LYS A 49 0.06 -0.68 -14.92
C LYS A 49 0.59 0.69 -15.35
N ASP A 50 -0.24 1.73 -15.29
CA ASP A 50 0.15 3.09 -15.64
C ASP A 50 1.24 3.63 -14.71
N ASN A 51 1.12 3.39 -13.40
CA ASN A 51 2.15 3.74 -12.43
C ASN A 51 3.47 3.02 -12.72
N PHE A 52 3.43 1.71 -12.99
CA PHE A 52 4.62 0.95 -13.34
C PHE A 52 5.30 1.46 -14.60
N ILE A 53 4.52 1.69 -15.68
CA ILE A 53 5.05 2.18 -16.96
C ILE A 53 5.67 3.57 -16.78
N THR A 54 5.02 4.43 -16.01
CA THR A 54 5.50 5.80 -15.73
C THR A 54 6.79 5.81 -14.90
N HIS A 55 6.95 4.85 -13.99
CA HIS A 55 8.06 4.77 -13.04
C HIS A 55 8.96 3.56 -13.25
N GLU A 56 9.03 3.01 -14.47
CA GLU A 56 9.66 1.71 -14.73
C GLU A 56 11.14 1.68 -14.32
N LYS A 57 11.85 2.81 -14.53
CA LYS A 57 13.25 2.95 -14.16
C LYS A 57 13.44 2.90 -12.64
N GLU A 58 12.56 3.55 -11.89
CA GLU A 58 12.55 3.54 -10.43
C GLU A 58 12.23 2.14 -9.90
N PHE A 59 11.30 1.43 -10.54
CA PHE A 59 11.04 0.01 -10.24
C PHE A 59 12.27 -0.85 -10.49
N ALA A 60 12.97 -0.67 -11.62
CA ALA A 60 14.19 -1.41 -11.92
C ALA A 60 15.28 -1.20 -10.87
N ASP A 61 15.48 0.05 -10.44
CA ASP A 61 16.45 0.41 -9.41
C ASP A 61 16.06 -0.15 -8.03
N LEU A 62 14.78 -0.12 -7.66
CA LEU A 62 14.26 -0.72 -6.44
C LEU A 62 14.47 -2.25 -6.43
N VAL A 63 14.05 -2.93 -7.49
CA VAL A 63 14.15 -4.39 -7.63
C VAL A 63 15.61 -4.85 -7.58
N ALA A 64 16.49 -4.21 -8.36
CA ALA A 64 17.90 -4.56 -8.39
C ALA A 64 18.58 -4.35 -7.02
N TYR A 65 18.25 -3.25 -6.35
CA TYR A 65 18.76 -2.97 -5.02
C TYR A 65 18.27 -4.00 -3.99
N PHE A 66 16.96 -4.27 -3.96
CA PHE A 66 16.38 -5.23 -3.02
C PHE A 66 16.86 -6.67 -3.27
N ASP A 67 17.02 -7.09 -4.53
CA ASP A 67 17.60 -8.40 -4.87
C ASP A 67 19.07 -8.51 -4.40
N SER A 68 19.85 -7.42 -4.48
CA SER A 68 21.24 -7.41 -4.01
C SER A 68 21.37 -7.54 -2.49
N LEU A 69 20.32 -7.17 -1.75
CA LEU A 69 20.24 -7.25 -0.29
C LEU A 69 19.66 -8.57 0.21
N SER A 70 18.92 -9.27 -0.65
CA SER A 70 18.15 -10.45 -0.27
C SER A 70 19.05 -11.66 -0.03
N PRO A 71 18.87 -12.41 1.07
CA PRO A 71 19.63 -13.64 1.31
C PRO A 71 19.33 -14.68 0.22
N LYS A 72 20.26 -14.92 -0.70
CA LYS A 72 20.04 -15.86 -1.83
C LYS A 72 20.02 -17.32 -1.43
N ASP A 73 20.59 -17.63 -0.26
CA ASP A 73 20.89 -19.00 0.16
C ASP A 73 20.02 -19.47 1.33
N LYS A 74 19.12 -18.61 1.82
CA LYS A 74 18.25 -18.92 2.95
C LYS A 74 16.82 -18.67 2.49
N GLY A 75 15.93 -19.65 2.64
CA GLY A 75 14.49 -19.45 2.49
C GLY A 75 13.99 -18.56 3.62
N GLN A 76 14.29 -17.29 3.46
CA GLN A 76 13.95 -16.21 4.34
C GLN A 76 13.05 -15.28 3.53
N THR A 77 11.84 -15.06 4.04
CA THR A 77 11.00 -13.97 3.57
C THR A 77 11.40 -12.71 4.32
N VAL A 78 11.67 -11.65 3.59
CA VAL A 78 11.87 -10.31 4.11
C VAL A 78 10.65 -9.50 3.70
N TRP A 79 9.94 -8.96 4.69
CA TRP A 79 8.87 -7.99 4.51
C TRP A 79 9.38 -6.64 5.00
N PHE A 80 9.37 -5.64 4.12
CA PHE A 80 9.68 -4.26 4.47
C PHE A 80 8.54 -3.33 4.03
N GLU A 81 7.99 -2.57 4.99
CA GLU A 81 6.90 -1.63 4.74
C GLU A 81 7.16 -0.28 5.44
N LEU A 82 6.85 0.80 4.73
CA LEU A 82 6.89 2.16 5.27
C LEU A 82 5.60 2.44 6.06
N LYS A 83 5.76 2.89 7.31
CA LYS A 83 4.64 3.39 8.11
C LYS A 83 4.56 4.91 7.99
N ASP A 84 3.34 5.42 7.82
CA ASP A 84 3.00 6.80 7.50
C ASP A 84 3.59 7.31 6.17
N THR A 85 2.78 7.20 5.12
CA THR A 85 3.14 7.65 3.78
C THR A 85 2.77 9.11 3.51
N GLU A 86 2.07 9.75 4.44
CA GLU A 86 1.92 11.19 4.47
C GLU A 86 3.16 11.85 5.09
N CYS A 87 3.75 12.78 4.34
CA CYS A 87 4.90 13.64 4.71
C CYS A 87 6.29 13.14 4.27
N ILE A 88 6.63 13.50 3.03
CA ILE A 88 7.79 14.29 2.52
C ILE A 88 9.12 14.36 3.31
N ASN A 89 9.20 14.06 4.60
CA ASN A 89 10.45 14.10 5.37
C ASN A 89 10.77 12.72 5.95
N PHE A 90 11.78 12.07 5.36
CA PHE A 90 12.41 10.85 5.91
C PHE A 90 12.86 11.01 7.37
N PHE A 91 13.01 12.25 7.86
CA PHE A 91 13.38 12.56 9.23
C PHE A 91 12.23 12.47 10.26
N ASN A 92 10.97 12.31 9.85
CA ASN A 92 9.83 12.31 10.80
C ASN A 92 9.12 10.97 10.98
N SER A 93 9.12 10.06 10.00
CA SER A 93 8.66 8.69 10.26
C SER A 93 9.83 7.88 10.80
N ASN A 94 9.89 7.77 12.12
CA ASN A 94 10.90 6.98 12.81
C ASN A 94 10.56 5.49 12.85
N LYS A 95 9.51 5.04 12.15
CA LYS A 95 8.98 3.68 12.26
C LYS A 95 8.83 3.00 10.91
N VAL A 96 9.13 1.70 10.88
CA VAL A 96 8.92 0.83 9.72
C VAL A 96 8.43 -0.52 10.20
N THR A 97 7.79 -1.28 9.32
CA THR A 97 7.67 -2.74 9.53
C THR A 97 8.86 -3.38 8.84
N LEU A 98 9.58 -4.20 9.59
CA LEU A 98 10.63 -5.05 9.05
C LEU A 98 10.51 -6.41 9.72
N VAL A 99 10.04 -7.39 8.96
CA VAL A 99 9.81 -8.75 9.44
C VAL A 99 10.64 -9.71 8.60
N VAL A 100 11.38 -10.58 9.27
CA VAL A 100 12.11 -11.68 8.65
C VAL A 100 11.53 -12.97 9.17
N THR A 101 11.05 -13.82 8.27
CA THR A 101 10.61 -15.18 8.60
C THR A 101 11.51 -16.17 7.88
N GLY A 102 11.94 -17.23 8.55
CA GLY A 102 12.72 -18.31 7.93
C GLY A 102 12.08 -19.69 8.12
N TYR A 103 12.62 -20.71 7.44
CA TYR A 103 12.17 -22.10 7.50
C TYR A 103 11.86 -22.66 8.90
N SER A 104 12.55 -22.21 9.96
CA SER A 104 12.34 -22.69 11.33
C SER A 104 11.19 -21.99 12.07
N ALA A 105 10.32 -21.25 11.36
CA ALA A 105 9.23 -20.43 11.91
C ALA A 105 9.66 -19.36 12.92
N ASN A 106 10.96 -19.05 12.99
CA ASN A 106 11.45 -17.92 13.78
C ASN A 106 11.11 -16.63 13.04
N VAL A 107 10.30 -15.80 13.68
CA VAL A 107 10.00 -14.44 13.24
C VAL A 107 10.94 -13.50 13.95
N ILE A 108 11.68 -12.68 13.20
CA ILE A 108 12.56 -11.65 13.73
C ILE A 108 12.05 -10.30 13.22
N GLY A 109 11.93 -9.35 14.15
CA GLY A 109 11.37 -8.02 13.88
C GLY A 109 9.88 -7.96 14.16
N GLY A 110 9.21 -7.04 13.48
CA GLY A 110 7.87 -6.62 13.88
C GLY A 110 7.34 -5.44 13.09
N GLU A 111 6.15 -5.01 13.50
CA GLU A 111 5.47 -3.85 12.95
C GLU A 111 5.81 -2.60 13.74
N ASN A 112 5.86 -1.44 13.07
CA ASN A 112 6.06 -0.13 13.72
C ASN A 112 7.36 -0.04 14.56
N ILE A 113 8.41 -0.74 14.15
CA ILE A 113 9.71 -0.75 14.81
C ILE A 113 10.36 0.62 14.66
N GLU A 114 10.77 1.22 15.78
CA GLU A 114 11.53 2.46 15.76
C GLU A 114 12.94 2.25 15.21
N LEU A 115 13.40 3.11 14.28
CA LEU A 115 14.71 3.01 13.62
C LEU A 115 15.90 3.04 14.61
N THR A 116 15.70 3.60 15.80
CA THR A 116 16.71 3.69 16.88
C THR A 116 16.54 2.64 17.97
N SER A 117 15.57 1.73 17.84
CA SER A 117 15.30 0.72 18.86
C SER A 117 16.33 -0.43 18.83
N PRO A 118 16.55 -1.10 19.98
CA PRO A 118 17.33 -2.34 20.02
C PRO A 118 16.75 -3.46 19.14
N GLU A 119 15.44 -3.46 18.94
CA GLU A 119 14.76 -4.40 18.05
C GLU A 119 15.19 -4.19 16.60
N MET A 120 15.22 -2.94 16.12
CA MET A 120 15.76 -2.60 14.80
C MET A 120 17.21 -3.08 14.64
N ASP A 121 18.06 -2.76 15.62
CA ASP A 121 19.48 -3.17 15.57
C ASP A 121 19.64 -4.70 15.52
N SER A 122 18.76 -5.45 16.18
CA SER A 122 18.72 -6.92 16.14
C SER A 122 18.37 -7.45 14.75
N VAL A 123 17.32 -6.90 14.13
CA VAL A 123 16.87 -7.32 12.79
C VAL A 123 17.91 -6.99 11.72
N LEU A 124 18.47 -5.77 11.78
CA LEU A 124 19.51 -5.34 10.85
C LEU A 124 20.75 -6.23 10.95
N LYS A 125 21.13 -6.65 12.15
CA LYS A 125 22.25 -7.57 12.36
C LYS A 125 22.01 -8.94 11.70
N GLU A 126 20.79 -9.49 11.81
CA GLU A 126 20.45 -10.77 11.15
C GLU A 126 20.50 -10.66 9.62
N LEU A 127 19.95 -9.58 9.08
CA LEU A 127 19.95 -9.31 7.63
C LEU A 127 21.31 -8.84 7.09
N LYS A 128 22.25 -8.50 7.98
CA LYS A 128 23.50 -7.79 7.64
C LYS A 128 23.24 -6.46 6.92
N TRP A 129 22.14 -5.80 7.27
CA TRP A 129 21.76 -4.49 6.77
C TRP A 129 22.27 -3.39 7.69
N THR A 130 22.29 -2.16 7.18
CA THR A 130 22.56 -0.96 7.99
C THR A 130 21.34 -0.04 8.00
N LYS A 131 21.38 1.02 8.82
CA LYS A 131 20.32 2.04 8.83
C LYS A 131 20.28 2.80 7.49
N GLU A 132 21.42 2.94 6.83
CA GLU A 132 21.52 3.47 5.47
C GLU A 132 20.84 2.54 4.46
N THR A 133 20.91 1.22 4.65
CA THR A 133 20.18 0.26 3.82
C THR A 133 18.68 0.51 3.88
N VAL A 134 18.14 0.65 5.10
CA VAL A 134 16.73 0.98 5.34
C VAL A 134 16.37 2.31 4.68
N ALA A 135 17.18 3.34 4.88
CA ALA A 135 16.96 4.66 4.29
C ALA A 135 16.92 4.65 2.76
N ALA A 136 17.87 3.94 2.14
CA ALA A 136 17.92 3.78 0.70
C ALA A 136 16.71 3.01 0.17
N LEU A 137 16.28 1.94 0.86
CA LEU A 137 15.11 1.16 0.47
C LEU A 137 13.82 1.98 0.55
N SER A 138 13.64 2.75 1.63
CA SER A 138 12.52 3.68 1.78
C SER A 138 12.48 4.73 0.67
N LEU A 139 13.63 5.32 0.32
CA LEU A 139 13.70 6.31 -0.75
C LEU A 139 13.31 5.72 -2.11
N LYS A 140 13.75 4.49 -2.39
CA LYS A 140 13.42 3.78 -3.63
C LYS A 140 11.94 3.42 -3.72
N LEU A 141 11.34 2.92 -2.64
CA LEU A 141 9.89 2.66 -2.56
C LEU A 141 9.04 3.92 -2.79
N LYS A 142 9.39 5.03 -2.12
CA LYS A 142 8.67 6.31 -2.31
C LYS A 142 8.71 6.80 -3.76
N LYS A 143 9.82 6.56 -4.47
CA LYS A 143 9.96 6.92 -5.89
C LYS A 143 9.06 6.12 -6.82
N THR A 144 8.69 4.89 -6.44
CA THR A 144 7.76 4.03 -7.20
C THR A 144 6.30 4.19 -6.77
N LYS A 145 6.01 5.14 -5.86
CA LYS A 145 4.69 5.31 -5.24
C LYS A 145 4.20 4.05 -4.50
N CYS A 146 5.15 3.28 -3.98
CA CYS A 146 4.91 2.05 -3.23
C CYS A 146 5.38 2.23 -1.78
N ASP A 147 4.86 1.41 -0.89
CA ASP A 147 5.18 1.43 0.54
C ASP A 147 5.66 0.08 1.06
N LEU A 148 5.33 -1.03 0.38
CA LEU A 148 5.71 -2.37 0.77
C LEU A 148 6.49 -3.09 -0.33
N ILE A 149 7.55 -3.78 0.08
CA ILE A 149 8.26 -4.78 -0.73
C ILE A 149 8.51 -6.04 0.10
N GLN A 150 8.32 -7.21 -0.51
CA GLN A 150 8.60 -8.48 0.12
C GLN A 150 9.22 -9.50 -0.82
N THR A 151 10.08 -10.36 -0.29
CA THR A 151 10.38 -11.65 -0.92
C THR A 151 9.30 -12.68 -0.57
N LEU A 152 9.24 -13.79 -1.28
CA LEU A 152 8.39 -14.93 -0.95
C LEU A 152 9.28 -16.16 -0.76
N ASP A 153 9.07 -16.90 0.32
CA ASP A 153 9.80 -18.14 0.60
C ASP A 153 9.43 -19.26 -0.40
N GLU A 154 10.37 -20.21 -0.51
CA GLU A 154 10.32 -21.52 -1.14
C GLU A 154 10.56 -21.52 -2.66
N THR A 155 11.84 -21.36 -3.01
CA THR A 155 12.52 -21.96 -4.20
C THR A 155 12.53 -21.23 -5.55
N LYS A 156 11.85 -20.08 -5.76
CA LYS A 156 12.04 -19.10 -6.89
C LYS A 156 10.84 -18.14 -7.08
N TYR A 157 10.21 -17.68 -6.01
CA TYR A 157 9.00 -16.86 -6.14
C TYR A 157 9.32 -15.37 -6.33
N PRO A 158 8.41 -14.63 -7.00
CA PRO A 158 8.66 -13.24 -7.39
C PRO A 158 8.74 -12.30 -6.19
N ILE A 159 9.52 -11.22 -6.34
CA ILE A 159 9.43 -10.06 -5.45
C ILE A 159 8.01 -9.49 -5.58
N ARG A 160 7.35 -9.26 -4.45
CA ARG A 160 6.06 -8.56 -4.40
C ARG A 160 6.24 -7.12 -3.95
N ILE A 161 5.63 -6.19 -4.67
CA ILE A 161 5.61 -4.77 -4.33
C ILE A 161 4.16 -4.32 -4.27
N TYR A 162 3.80 -3.54 -3.25
CA TYR A 162 2.44 -3.02 -3.10
C TYR A 162 2.43 -1.50 -3.23
N PRO A 163 1.41 -0.95 -3.91
CA PRO A 163 1.26 0.48 -4.03
C PRO A 163 0.84 1.08 -2.68
N ASN A 164 1.26 2.31 -2.45
CA ASN A 164 0.86 3.08 -1.29
C ASN A 164 -0.61 3.50 -1.43
N GLN A 165 -1.51 2.85 -0.69
CA GLN A 165 -2.95 3.13 -0.80
C GLN A 165 -3.72 3.22 0.53
N GLY A 166 -3.11 2.97 1.69
CA GLY A 166 -3.85 2.89 2.94
C GLY A 166 -4.84 1.72 2.95
N GLY A 167 -4.99 1.04 4.08
CA GLY A 167 -6.01 -0.02 4.20
C GLY A 167 -5.73 -1.30 3.39
N PHE A 168 -6.79 -1.87 2.81
CA PHE A 168 -6.76 -3.18 2.15
C PHE A 168 -5.92 -3.12 0.86
N LEU A 169 -5.03 -4.10 0.67
CA LEU A 169 -4.13 -4.19 -0.48
C LEU A 169 -4.67 -5.20 -1.51
N PRO A 170 -5.62 -4.84 -2.39
CA PRO A 170 -6.27 -5.77 -3.29
C PRO A 170 -5.33 -6.31 -4.37
N HIS A 171 -4.27 -5.54 -4.67
CA HIS A 171 -3.39 -5.82 -5.79
C HIS A 171 -1.92 -5.60 -5.44
N SER A 172 -1.06 -6.33 -6.14
CA SER A 172 0.39 -6.25 -6.02
C SER A 172 1.08 -6.41 -7.37
N TYR A 173 2.27 -5.82 -7.49
CA TYR A 173 3.19 -6.16 -8.56
C TYR A 173 3.91 -7.45 -8.18
N MET A 174 3.86 -8.47 -9.04
CA MET A 174 4.69 -9.67 -8.90
C MET A 174 5.81 -9.62 -9.94
N ILE A 175 7.05 -9.66 -9.47
CA ILE A 175 8.26 -9.42 -10.28
C ILE A 175 9.11 -10.69 -10.29
N PHE A 176 9.11 -11.38 -11.42
CA PHE A 176 9.81 -12.65 -11.63
C PHE A 176 11.29 -12.44 -11.98
N ASP A 177 12.13 -13.46 -11.76
CA ASP A 177 13.55 -13.42 -12.14
C ASP A 177 13.77 -13.37 -13.66
N LYS A 178 12.86 -14.00 -14.40
CA LYS A 178 12.90 -14.13 -15.85
C LYS A 178 11.59 -13.68 -16.46
N ALA A 179 11.59 -13.47 -17.77
CA ALA A 179 10.37 -13.18 -18.50
C ALA A 179 9.32 -14.27 -18.22
N ILE A 180 8.08 -13.85 -18.03
CA ILE A 180 6.99 -14.77 -17.69
C ILE A 180 6.75 -15.69 -18.90
N PRO A 181 6.90 -17.01 -18.76
CA PRO A 181 6.64 -17.93 -19.85
C PRO A 181 5.15 -18.01 -20.15
N ASP A 182 4.79 -18.31 -21.41
CA ASP A 182 3.40 -18.36 -21.86
C ASP A 182 2.53 -19.33 -21.02
N SER A 183 3.15 -20.40 -20.49
CA SER A 183 2.48 -21.37 -19.61
C SER A 183 1.97 -20.78 -18.30
N LEU A 184 2.54 -19.66 -17.84
CA LEU A 184 2.17 -19.00 -16.59
C LEU A 184 1.22 -17.81 -16.82
N ILE A 185 0.93 -17.44 -18.07
CA ILE A 185 0.04 -16.32 -18.39
C ILE A 185 -1.40 -16.58 -17.94
N SER A 186 -1.89 -17.82 -18.00
CA SER A 186 -3.23 -18.18 -17.53
C SER A 186 -3.38 -18.10 -16.01
N GLU A 187 -2.28 -18.24 -15.27
CA GLU A 187 -2.26 -18.22 -13.80
C GLU A 187 -2.02 -16.81 -13.26
N TYR A 188 -1.05 -16.09 -13.83
CA TYR A 188 -0.57 -14.80 -13.29
C TYR A 188 -0.95 -13.58 -14.14
N GLY A 189 -1.43 -13.80 -15.37
CA GLY A 189 -1.74 -12.74 -16.33
C GLY A 189 -0.59 -12.42 -17.28
N LYS A 190 -0.84 -11.47 -18.18
CA LYS A 190 0.14 -11.03 -19.19
C LYS A 190 1.15 -10.06 -18.58
N PRO A 191 2.40 -10.02 -19.09
CA PRO A 191 3.37 -9.03 -18.69
C PRO A 191 2.85 -7.59 -18.89
N ILE A 192 3.22 -6.67 -17.99
CA ILE A 192 2.77 -5.27 -18.04
C ILE A 192 3.29 -4.54 -19.29
N SER A 193 4.51 -4.83 -19.73
CA SER A 193 5.11 -4.21 -20.93
C SER A 193 6.13 -5.11 -21.62
N TYR A 194 6.66 -4.67 -22.77
CA TYR A 194 7.64 -5.43 -23.57
C TYR A 194 9.10 -5.09 -23.26
N THR A 195 9.36 -4.25 -22.27
CA THR A 195 10.71 -3.91 -21.83
C THR A 195 11.37 -5.07 -21.07
N THR A 196 12.67 -4.96 -20.78
CA THR A 196 13.42 -6.00 -20.06
C THR A 196 12.80 -6.28 -18.68
N LEU A 197 12.42 -5.25 -17.93
CA LEU A 197 11.74 -5.44 -16.65
C LEU A 197 10.27 -5.78 -16.84
N GLY A 198 9.55 -5.06 -17.69
CA GLY A 198 8.10 -5.25 -17.86
C GLY A 198 7.68 -6.65 -18.30
N LYS A 199 8.52 -7.36 -19.07
CA LYS A 199 8.33 -8.78 -19.42
C LYS A 199 8.30 -9.73 -18.21
N ARG A 200 8.76 -9.25 -17.06
CA ARG A 200 8.90 -9.97 -15.80
C ARG A 200 7.87 -9.54 -14.75
N VAL A 201 6.96 -8.61 -15.06
CA VAL A 201 6.04 -8.03 -14.08
C VAL A 201 4.59 -8.28 -14.48
N VAL A 202 3.76 -8.66 -13.52
CA VAL A 202 2.29 -8.72 -13.62
C VAL A 202 1.65 -7.96 -12.47
N VAL A 203 0.38 -7.57 -12.67
CA VAL A 203 -0.49 -7.07 -11.60
C VAL A 203 -1.46 -8.18 -11.19
N ASN A 204 -1.22 -8.73 -9.99
CA ASN A 204 -2.11 -9.70 -9.35
C ASN A 204 -3.08 -8.97 -8.44
#